data_AF-A0A942DCL1-F1
#
_entry.id   AF-A0A942DCL1-F1
#
_cell.length_a   1.000
_cell.length_b   1.000
_cell.length_c   1.000
_cell.angle_alpha   90.00
_cell.angle_beta   90.00
_cell.angle_gamma   90.00
#
_symmetry.space_group_name_H-M   'P 1'
#
loop_
_entity.id
_entity.type
_entity.pdbx_description
1 polymer ?
#
loop_
_entity_poly.entity_id
_entity_poly.type
_entity_poly.pdbx_seq_one_letter_code
_entity_poly.pdbx_strand_id
1 'polypeptide(L)'
;MSMSGTECARCGGAIDPEGRCSVCGITQPIGVGAGPAPGMGLQANGGQGQGQPGQGMGGAELYAMQGGGRREPKQARPAFLFNKLTNDRFALTQSVSKIGRDQTNNISLTADHYISRHHAWVLQMQGGFWVEDLGSTNGTLLNGEILTERRQIFPGDRITFGKTEMIFVLE
;
A
#
# COMPACT_ATOMS: atom_id res chain seq x y z
N MET A 1 -32.07 -21.32 -0.92
CA MET A 1 -31.95 -20.47 0.27
C MET A 1 -30.51 -20.01 0.33
N SER A 2 -30.23 -18.85 -0.27
CA SER A 2 -28.87 -18.36 -0.48
C SER A 2 -28.36 -17.69 0.80
N MET A 3 -27.41 -18.34 1.48
CA MET A 3 -26.69 -17.73 2.60
C MET A 3 -25.67 -16.77 1.99
N SER A 4 -25.95 -15.46 2.02
CA SER A 4 -24.98 -14.43 1.69
C SER A 4 -23.91 -14.44 2.78
N GLY A 5 -22.81 -15.17 2.56
CA GLY A 5 -21.66 -15.14 3.44
C GLY A 5 -21.11 -13.73 3.51
N THR A 6 -21.02 -13.17 4.71
CA THR A 6 -20.39 -11.87 4.96
C THR A 6 -18.90 -12.02 4.64
N GLU A 7 -18.48 -11.53 3.47
CA GLU A 7 -17.07 -11.49 3.10
C GLU A 7 -16.37 -10.36 3.86
N CYS A 8 -15.13 -10.60 4.28
CA CYS A 8 -14.33 -9.60 4.97
C CYS A 8 -14.08 -8.38 4.09
N ALA A 9 -14.52 -7.20 4.53
CA ALA A 9 -14.34 -5.95 3.79
C ALA A 9 -12.86 -5.55 3.62
N ARG A 10 -11.94 -6.21 4.34
CA ARG A 10 -10.49 -5.98 4.23
C ARG A 10 -9.79 -6.91 3.24
N CYS A 11 -10.17 -8.19 3.19
CA CYS A 11 -9.41 -9.19 2.43
C CYS A 11 -10.27 -10.18 1.62
N GLY A 12 -11.59 -10.01 1.60
CA GLY A 12 -12.54 -10.91 0.93
C GLY A 12 -12.63 -12.31 1.55
N GLY A 13 -11.97 -12.54 2.69
CA GLY A 13 -11.97 -13.84 3.37
C GLY A 13 -13.29 -14.11 4.10
N ALA A 14 -13.58 -15.39 4.36
CA ALA A 14 -14.76 -15.78 5.13
C ALA A 14 -14.71 -15.24 6.57
N ILE A 15 -15.85 -14.76 7.05
CA ILE A 15 -16.08 -14.36 8.44
C ILE A 15 -16.80 -15.50 9.16
N ASP A 16 -16.35 -15.82 10.39
CA ASP A 16 -17.01 -16.78 11.28
C ASP A 16 -18.27 -16.20 11.95
N PRO A 17 -19.11 -17.01 12.61
CA PRO A 17 -20.31 -16.51 13.29
C PRO A 17 -20.02 -15.48 14.40
N GLU A 18 -18.81 -15.48 14.97
CA GLU A 18 -18.34 -14.51 15.96
C GLU A 18 -17.83 -13.19 15.33
N GLY A 19 -17.90 -13.04 14.01
CA GLY A 19 -17.50 -11.84 13.28
C GLY A 19 -16.01 -11.77 12.98
N ARG A 20 -15.23 -12.81 13.26
CA ARG A 20 -13.78 -12.88 13.02
C ARG A 20 -13.48 -13.47 11.64
N CYS A 21 -12.58 -12.82 10.92
CA CYS A 21 -12.12 -13.30 9.62
C CYS A 21 -11.10 -14.44 9.76
N SER A 22 -11.32 -15.57 9.09
CA SER A 22 -10.41 -16.72 9.09
C SER A 22 -9.07 -16.45 8.39
N VAL A 23 -9.01 -15.43 7.53
CA VAL A 23 -7.84 -15.09 6.73
C VAL A 23 -6.99 -14.01 7.42
N CYS A 24 -7.60 -12.90 7.86
CA CYS A 24 -6.87 -11.77 8.43
C CYS A 24 -7.04 -11.57 9.95
N GLY A 25 -7.96 -12.30 10.59
CA GLY A 25 -8.15 -12.29 12.05
C GLY A 25 -8.87 -11.06 12.60
N ILE A 26 -9.28 -10.11 11.76
CA ILE A 26 -10.05 -8.94 12.21
C ILE A 26 -11.46 -9.36 12.61
N THR A 27 -12.02 -8.71 13.61
CA THR A 27 -13.43 -8.83 13.96
C THR A 27 -14.21 -7.69 13.32
N GLN A 28 -15.23 -7.99 12.52
CA GLN A 28 -16.13 -7.01 11.90
C GLN A 28 -17.56 -7.20 12.44
N PRO A 29 -18.34 -6.11 12.62
CA PRO A 29 -19.71 -6.21 13.07
C PRO A 29 -20.57 -6.94 12.03
N ILE A 30 -21.24 -8.01 12.47
CA ILE A 30 -22.22 -8.76 11.68
C ILE A 30 -23.48 -7.90 11.45
N GLY A 31 -23.55 -7.29 10.27
CA GLY A 31 -24.77 -6.67 9.73
C GLY A 31 -24.81 -5.14 9.75
N VAL A 32 -24.38 -4.52 8.66
CA VAL A 32 -25.08 -3.37 8.05
C VAL A 32 -25.09 -3.57 6.54
N GLY A 33 -26.30 -3.74 6.00
CA GLY A 33 -26.54 -3.99 4.58
C GLY A 33 -26.21 -2.77 3.71
N ALA A 34 -25.68 -3.05 2.53
CA ALA A 34 -25.60 -2.10 1.43
C ALA A 34 -27.02 -1.76 0.93
N GLY A 35 -27.37 -0.47 0.92
CA GLY A 35 -28.52 0.05 0.16
C GLY A 35 -28.10 0.40 -1.28
N PRO A 36 -28.99 0.24 -2.29
CA PRO A 36 -28.69 0.59 -3.68
C PRO A 36 -28.99 2.07 -4.02
N ALA A 37 -28.42 2.51 -5.15
CA ALA A 37 -28.39 3.87 -5.71
C ALA A 37 -29.74 4.48 -6.15
N PRO A 38 -29.75 5.78 -6.50
CA PRO A 38 -30.36 6.26 -7.77
C PRO A 38 -29.38 7.20 -8.51
N GLY A 39 -29.41 7.45 -9.83
CA GLY A 39 -30.28 7.11 -10.95
C GLY A 39 -29.98 8.09 -12.11
N MET A 40 -30.16 7.61 -13.35
CA MET A 40 -30.55 8.37 -14.57
C MET A 40 -29.51 9.24 -15.32
N GLY A 41 -29.36 8.90 -16.60
CA GLY A 41 -28.69 9.70 -17.63
C GLY A 41 -28.60 8.97 -18.97
N LEU A 42 -29.75 8.68 -19.58
CA LEU A 42 -29.88 8.16 -20.95
C LEU A 42 -29.39 9.19 -21.97
N GLN A 43 -28.65 8.74 -22.99
CA GLN A 43 -28.85 9.18 -24.38
C GLN A 43 -28.15 8.24 -25.37
N ALA A 44 -28.96 7.77 -26.32
CA ALA A 44 -28.58 6.93 -27.44
C ALA A 44 -28.34 7.79 -28.70
N ASN A 45 -27.35 7.40 -29.49
CA ASN A 45 -27.25 7.54 -30.95
C ASN A 45 -25.97 6.77 -31.33
N GLY A 46 -25.94 5.81 -32.26
CA GLY A 46 -26.51 5.83 -33.60
C GLY A 46 -25.32 5.73 -34.56
N GLY A 47 -25.35 4.82 -35.54
CA GLY A 47 -24.44 4.88 -36.70
C GLY A 47 -23.54 3.65 -36.92
N GLN A 48 -23.90 2.89 -37.95
CA GLN A 48 -23.17 1.78 -38.55
C GLN A 48 -21.95 2.29 -39.35
N GLY A 49 -20.93 1.45 -39.53
CA GLY A 49 -19.85 1.74 -40.49
C GLY A 49 -18.80 0.63 -40.56
N GLN A 50 -18.93 -0.25 -41.55
CA GLN A 50 -17.95 -1.27 -41.93
C GLN A 50 -16.79 -0.63 -42.72
N GLY A 51 -15.59 -1.18 -42.62
CA GLY A 51 -14.48 -0.89 -43.54
C GLY A 51 -13.12 -1.42 -43.07
N GLN A 52 -12.68 -2.55 -43.63
CA GLN A 52 -11.27 -2.97 -43.67
C GLN A 52 -10.59 -2.40 -44.96
N PRO A 53 -9.36 -2.80 -45.31
CA PRO A 53 -8.09 -2.14 -45.01
C PRO A 53 -7.42 -1.54 -46.28
N GLY A 54 -6.43 -0.67 -46.12
CA GLY A 54 -5.71 -0.07 -47.24
C GLY A 54 -4.24 0.21 -46.93
N GLN A 55 -3.37 -0.34 -47.76
CA GLN A 55 -1.91 -0.29 -47.72
C GLN A 55 -1.38 1.07 -48.20
N GLY A 56 -0.21 1.50 -47.73
CA GLY A 56 0.49 2.66 -48.30
C GLY A 56 1.85 2.90 -47.66
N MET A 57 2.92 2.60 -48.40
CA MET A 57 4.32 2.91 -48.09
C MET A 57 4.62 4.39 -48.36
N GLY A 58 5.56 4.99 -47.60
CA GLY A 58 6.29 6.17 -48.08
C GLY A 58 6.81 7.13 -47.01
N GLY A 59 8.15 7.16 -46.84
CA GLY A 59 8.92 8.42 -46.84
C GLY A 59 8.88 9.31 -45.60
N ALA A 60 9.98 9.25 -44.84
CA ALA A 60 10.72 10.37 -44.24
C ALA A 60 9.98 11.69 -43.98
N GLU A 61 9.90 12.10 -42.71
CA GLU A 61 10.39 13.42 -42.26
C GLU A 61 10.46 13.48 -40.72
N LEU A 62 11.70 13.58 -40.25
CA LEU A 62 12.20 14.30 -39.08
C LEU A 62 11.15 15.01 -38.18
N TYR A 63 10.94 14.48 -36.98
CA TYR A 63 10.76 15.30 -35.78
C TYR A 63 11.62 14.73 -34.65
N ALA A 64 12.88 15.19 -34.63
CA ALA A 64 13.63 15.27 -33.39
C ALA A 64 13.00 16.38 -32.52
N MET A 65 13.21 16.24 -31.21
CA MET A 65 13.03 17.26 -30.16
C MET A 65 11.65 17.32 -29.48
N GLN A 66 11.57 16.71 -28.29
CA GLN A 66 11.53 17.49 -27.05
C GLN A 66 11.93 16.62 -25.85
N GLY A 67 13.05 17.01 -25.24
CA GLY A 67 13.58 16.40 -24.03
C GLY A 67 12.66 16.61 -22.83
N GLY A 68 12.10 15.53 -22.32
CA GLY A 68 11.74 15.45 -20.91
C GLY A 68 13.01 15.13 -20.14
N GLY A 69 13.67 16.16 -19.60
CA GLY A 69 14.77 15.96 -18.66
C GLY A 69 14.33 14.98 -17.57
N ARG A 70 14.86 13.76 -17.61
CA ARG A 70 14.92 12.92 -16.41
C ARG A 70 15.77 13.73 -15.45
N ARG A 71 15.11 14.54 -14.60
CA ARG A 71 15.77 15.14 -13.45
C ARG A 71 16.40 13.96 -12.74
N GLU A 72 17.72 13.87 -12.77
CA GLU A 72 18.44 13.00 -11.86
C GLU A 72 17.81 13.24 -10.48
N PRO A 73 17.29 12.20 -9.81
CA PRO A 73 16.81 12.39 -8.46
C PRO A 73 17.97 12.98 -7.67
N LYS A 74 17.77 14.18 -7.08
CA LYS A 74 18.69 14.74 -6.08
C LYS A 74 19.09 13.58 -5.18
N GLN A 75 20.38 13.25 -5.15
CA GLN A 75 20.92 12.05 -4.51
C GLN A 75 20.18 11.79 -3.19
N ALA A 76 19.30 10.79 -3.20
CA ALA A 76 18.52 10.46 -2.02
C ALA A 76 19.50 9.87 -1.01
N ARG A 77 19.67 10.58 0.11
CA ARG A 77 20.44 10.07 1.24
C ARG A 77 19.94 8.66 1.59
N PRO A 78 20.82 7.65 1.66
CA PRO A 78 20.41 6.31 2.03
C PRO A 78 19.63 6.33 3.34
N ALA A 79 18.49 5.64 3.35
CA ALA A 79 17.58 5.63 4.48
C ALA A 79 17.37 4.20 4.93
N PHE A 80 17.32 3.98 6.25
CA PHE A 80 17.17 2.65 6.82
C PHE A 80 16.19 2.66 8.00
N LEU A 81 15.59 1.49 8.23
CA LEU A 81 15.05 1.12 9.54
C LEU A 81 16.08 0.22 10.23
N PHE A 82 16.50 0.63 11.42
CA PHE A 82 17.51 -0.07 12.21
C PHE A 82 16.89 -0.71 13.45
N ASN A 83 16.99 -2.03 13.57
CA ASN A 83 16.57 -2.75 14.76
C ASN A 83 17.73 -2.83 15.77
N LYS A 84 17.58 -2.15 16.91
CA LYS A 84 18.62 -2.12 17.95
C LYS A 84 18.86 -3.46 18.65
N LEU A 85 17.86 -4.34 18.69
CA LEU A 85 17.96 -5.62 19.39
C LEU A 85 18.71 -6.66 18.57
N THR A 86 18.45 -6.72 17.27
CA THR A 86 19.08 -7.69 16.35
C THR A 86 20.27 -7.11 15.59
N ASN A 87 20.46 -5.79 15.64
CA ASN A 87 21.42 -5.05 14.83
C ASN A 87 21.12 -5.11 13.31
N ASP A 88 19.91 -5.53 12.93
CA ASP A 88 19.49 -5.60 11.53
C ASP A 88 19.22 -4.21 10.95
N ARG A 89 19.57 -4.06 9.67
CA ARG A 89 19.33 -2.84 8.90
C ARG A 89 18.51 -3.16 7.66
N PHE A 90 17.39 -2.46 7.51
CA PHE A 90 16.52 -2.60 6.36
C PHE A 90 16.56 -1.33 5.53
N ALA A 91 17.10 -1.42 4.31
CA ALA A 91 17.21 -0.28 3.42
C ALA A 91 15.86 0.10 2.82
N LEU A 92 15.55 1.39 2.84
CA LEU A 92 14.33 1.98 2.28
C LEU A 92 14.61 2.46 0.85
N THR A 93 14.87 1.51 -0.06
CA THR A 93 15.33 1.79 -1.44
C THR A 93 14.19 2.09 -2.41
N GLN A 94 12.96 1.78 -2.04
CA GLN A 94 11.78 1.90 -2.89
C GLN A 94 10.90 3.06 -2.43
N SER A 95 10.14 3.65 -3.37
CA SER A 95 9.14 4.67 -3.04
C SER A 95 8.10 4.19 -2.02
N VAL A 96 7.83 2.88 -2.01
CA VAL A 96 6.96 2.23 -1.03
C VAL A 96 7.69 1.01 -0.50
N SER A 97 8.14 1.09 0.74
CA SER A 97 8.71 -0.05 1.46
C SER A 97 7.60 -0.72 2.27
N LYS A 98 7.26 -1.95 1.92
CA LYS A 98 6.21 -2.73 2.61
C LYS A 98 6.79 -3.42 3.83
N ILE A 99 6.14 -3.29 4.97
CA ILE A 99 6.51 -3.93 6.23
C ILE A 99 5.40 -4.88 6.66
N GLY A 100 5.78 -6.10 7.02
CA GLY A 100 4.84 -7.06 7.58
C GLY A 100 5.48 -8.42 7.83
N ARG A 101 4.71 -9.32 8.43
CA ARG A 101 5.19 -10.67 8.74
C ARG A 101 5.26 -11.58 7.51
N ASP A 102 4.48 -11.28 6.48
CA ASP A 102 4.46 -12.06 5.23
C ASP A 102 5.77 -11.85 4.45
N GLN A 103 6.23 -12.88 3.75
CA GLN A 103 7.47 -12.86 2.96
C GLN A 103 7.32 -12.08 1.65
N THR A 104 6.09 -11.75 1.25
CA THR A 104 5.80 -10.89 0.10
C THR A 104 6.12 -9.40 0.34
N ASN A 105 6.40 -9.01 1.59
CA ASN A 105 6.82 -7.65 1.93
C ASN A 105 8.32 -7.45 1.70
N ASN A 106 8.72 -6.21 1.42
CA ASN A 106 10.12 -5.85 1.24
C ASN A 106 10.92 -6.00 2.54
N ILE A 107 10.26 -5.68 3.66
CA ILE A 107 10.79 -5.86 5.01
C ILE A 107 9.89 -6.90 5.69
N SER A 108 10.34 -8.15 5.64
CA SER A 108 9.61 -9.28 6.23
C SER A 108 10.10 -9.56 7.64
N LEU A 109 9.21 -9.38 8.63
CA LEU A 109 9.49 -9.56 10.06
C LEU A 109 8.83 -10.84 10.55
N THR A 110 9.33 -11.98 10.09
CA THR A 110 8.71 -13.30 10.27
C THR A 110 8.69 -13.78 11.73
N ALA A 111 9.65 -13.33 12.55
CA ALA A 111 9.82 -13.75 13.94
C ALA A 111 8.78 -13.15 14.90
N ASP A 112 8.16 -12.01 14.56
CA ASP A 112 7.22 -11.32 15.43
C ASP A 112 5.76 -11.60 15.04
N HIS A 113 5.10 -12.49 15.78
CA HIS A 113 3.69 -12.84 15.55
C HIS A 113 2.69 -11.71 15.84
N TYR A 114 3.10 -10.64 16.52
CA TYR A 114 2.28 -9.45 16.75
C TYR A 114 2.23 -8.54 15.51
N ILE A 115 3.06 -8.83 14.50
CA ILE A 115 3.04 -8.11 13.24
C ILE A 115 2.04 -8.77 12.27
N SER A 116 1.08 -7.98 11.80
CA SER A 116 0.17 -8.39 10.72
C SER A 116 0.92 -8.74 9.43
N ARG A 117 0.32 -9.59 8.58
CA ARG A 117 0.91 -10.02 7.30
C ARG A 117 1.31 -8.84 6.42
N HIS A 118 0.43 -7.85 6.28
CA HIS A 118 0.74 -6.52 5.74
C HIS A 118 0.42 -5.52 6.85
N HIS A 119 1.46 -4.96 7.45
CA HIS A 119 1.34 -4.20 8.69
C HIS A 119 1.30 -2.70 8.42
N ALA A 120 2.35 -2.20 7.79
CA ALA A 120 2.55 -0.78 7.54
C ALA A 120 3.35 -0.57 6.26
N TRP A 121 3.31 0.66 5.75
CA TRP A 121 4.18 1.12 4.69
C TRP A 121 5.06 2.26 5.19
N VAL A 122 6.30 2.29 4.68
CA VAL A 122 7.13 3.49 4.70
C VAL A 122 7.19 4.03 3.28
N LEU A 123 6.72 5.26 3.12
CA LEU A 123 6.56 5.94 1.85
C LEU A 123 7.64 7.01 1.70
N GLN A 124 8.36 6.99 0.59
CA GLN A 124 9.24 8.07 0.20
C GLN A 124 8.48 8.99 -0.76
N MET A 125 8.07 10.17 -0.29
CA MET A 125 7.30 11.13 -1.07
C MET A 125 7.70 12.57 -0.74
N GLN A 126 7.68 13.44 -1.75
CA GLN A 126 7.97 14.88 -1.61
C GLN A 126 9.34 15.19 -0.96
N GLY A 127 10.32 14.29 -1.12
CA GLY A 127 11.65 14.43 -0.51
C GLY A 127 11.73 14.08 0.98
N GLY A 128 10.65 13.53 1.55
CA GLY A 128 10.61 13.03 2.92
C GLY A 128 10.16 11.58 3.01
N PHE A 129 10.17 11.05 4.23
CA PHE A 129 9.67 9.72 4.55
C PHE A 129 8.43 9.82 5.43
N TRP A 130 7.48 8.94 5.19
CA TRP A 130 6.22 8.88 5.91
C TRP A 130 5.93 7.44 6.31
N VAL A 131 5.30 7.24 7.46
CA VAL A 131 4.81 5.93 7.90
C VAL A 131 3.29 5.91 7.86
N GLU A 132 2.71 4.80 7.43
CA GLU A 132 1.27 4.57 7.36
C GLU A 132 0.94 3.16 7.84
N ASP A 133 0.07 3.05 8.83
CA ASP A 133 -0.47 1.76 9.30
C ASP A 133 -1.61 1.31 8.38
N LEU A 134 -1.66 0.01 8.05
CA LEU A 134 -2.65 -0.55 7.13
C LEU A 134 -3.83 -1.22 7.85
N GLY A 135 -4.16 -0.75 9.06
CA GLY A 135 -5.11 -1.42 9.96
C GLY A 135 -4.51 -2.68 10.57
N SER A 136 -3.25 -2.58 11.02
CA SER A 136 -2.60 -3.70 11.71
C SER A 136 -3.31 -4.02 13.03
N THR A 137 -3.21 -5.27 13.48
CA THR A 137 -3.96 -5.75 14.65
C THR A 137 -3.54 -5.05 15.95
N ASN A 138 -2.25 -4.75 16.10
CA ASN A 138 -1.69 -4.13 17.31
C ASN A 138 -1.35 -2.64 17.12
N GLY A 139 -1.59 -2.12 15.92
CA GLY A 139 -1.19 -0.77 15.53
C GLY A 139 0.31 -0.64 15.28
N THR A 140 0.65 0.50 14.69
CA THR A 140 2.02 1.03 14.59
C THR A 140 2.16 2.16 15.59
N LEU A 141 3.27 2.20 16.34
CA LEU A 141 3.57 3.31 17.24
C LEU A 141 4.70 4.16 16.65
N LEU A 142 4.53 5.49 16.68
CA LEU A 142 5.61 6.44 16.40
C LEU A 142 5.97 7.16 17.70
N ASN A 143 7.22 7.00 18.14
CA ASN A 143 7.75 7.57 19.39
C ASN A 143 6.93 7.25 20.64
N GLY A 144 6.21 6.11 20.64
CA GLY A 144 5.35 5.66 21.74
C GLY A 144 3.88 6.06 21.61
N GLU A 145 3.51 6.84 20.59
CA GLU A 145 2.12 7.21 20.29
C GLU A 145 1.54 6.32 19.20
N ILE A 146 0.28 5.89 19.35
CA ILE A 146 -0.43 5.13 18.31
C ILE A 146 -0.59 6.00 17.06
N LEU A 147 -0.17 5.46 15.92
CA LEU A 147 -0.32 6.09 14.63
C LEU A 147 -1.76 5.90 14.11
N THR A 148 -2.54 6.97 14.11
CA THR A 148 -3.93 6.97 13.62
C THR A 148 -4.06 7.35 12.14
N GLU A 149 -3.07 8.07 11.62
CA GLU A 149 -3.01 8.55 10.25
C GLU A 149 -1.56 8.57 9.77
N ARG A 150 -1.38 8.71 8.45
CA ARG A 150 -0.04 8.81 7.85
C ARG A 150 0.72 10.00 8.44
N ARG A 151 1.93 9.77 8.95
CA ARG A 151 2.75 10.81 9.59
C ARG A 151 4.18 10.80 9.05
N GLN A 152 4.75 12.00 8.92
CA GLN A 152 6.13 12.17 8.48
C GLN A 152 7.09 11.68 9.56
N ILE A 153 8.17 11.05 9.15
CA ILE A 153 9.23 10.55 10.05
C ILE A 153 10.55 11.27 9.76
N PHE A 154 11.33 11.47 10.81
CA PHE A 154 12.62 12.17 10.82
C PHE A 154 13.71 11.29 11.43
N PRO A 155 14.99 11.49 11.05
CA PRO A 155 16.09 10.69 11.59
C PRO A 155 16.09 10.66 13.12
N GLY A 156 16.18 9.47 13.70
CA GLY A 156 16.10 9.24 15.14
C GLY A 156 14.72 8.83 15.64
N ASP A 157 13.67 8.97 14.85
CA ASP A 157 12.33 8.52 15.23
C ASP A 157 12.28 7.01 15.47
N ARG A 158 11.58 6.63 16.53
CA ARG A 158 11.32 5.24 16.89
C ARG A 158 9.97 4.82 16.33
N ILE A 159 9.97 3.75 15.56
CA ILE A 159 8.76 3.17 14.97
C ILE A 159 8.63 1.75 15.49
N THR A 160 7.52 1.45 16.14
CA THR A 160 7.23 0.10 16.63
C THR A 160 6.14 -0.54 15.78
N PHE A 161 6.45 -1.70 15.21
CA PHE A 161 5.51 -2.56 14.49
C PHE A 161 5.26 -3.80 15.35
N GLY A 162 4.04 -3.99 15.85
CA GLY A 162 3.77 -5.09 16.79
C GLY A 162 4.62 -4.93 18.06
N LYS A 163 5.61 -5.82 18.28
CA LYS A 163 6.58 -5.72 19.39
C LYS A 163 7.99 -5.32 18.92
N THR A 164 8.19 -5.13 17.62
CA THR A 164 9.49 -4.83 17.04
C THR A 164 9.67 -3.32 16.93
N GLU A 165 10.58 -2.76 17.74
CA GLU A 165 10.99 -1.35 17.65
C GLU A 165 12.16 -1.18 16.67
N MET A 166 12.06 -0.18 15.80
CA MET A 166 13.10 0.22 14.87
C MET A 166 13.34 1.72 14.94
N ILE A 167 14.54 2.15 14.59
CA ILE A 167 14.92 3.56 14.48
C ILE A 167 15.07 3.91 13.02
N PHE A 168 14.43 5.00 12.60
CA PHE A 168 14.64 5.56 11.28
C PHE A 168 15.97 6.33 11.24
N VAL A 169 16.82 6.03 10.27
CA VAL A 169 18.14 6.66 10.11
C VAL A 169 18.35 7.13 8.66
N LEU A 170 19.02 8.26 8.50
CA LEU A 170 19.52 8.77 7.22
C LEU A 170 21.04 8.82 7.26
N GLU A 171 21.68 8.33 6.21
CA GLU A 171 23.12 8.41 6.02
C GLU A 171 23.47 9.51 4.99
#